data_AF-A0A914ADV3-F1
#
_entry.id   AF-A0A914ADV3-F1
#
_cell.length_a   1.000
_cell.length_b   1.000
_cell.length_c   1.000
_cell.angle_alpha   90.00
_cell.angle_beta   90.00
_cell.angle_gamma   90.00
#
_symmetry.space_group_name_H-M   'P 1'
#
loop_
_entity.id
_entity.type
_entity.pdbx_description
1 polymer ?
#
loop_
_entity_poly.entity_id
_entity_poly.type
_entity_poly.pdbx_seq_one_letter_code
_entity_poly.pdbx_strand_id
1 'polypeptide(L)'
;MSSNSAVIRFGFKDHKEIMDAKADLVITEADANSLSEDVTPHTHGISTSSEEEEEVPAKVPRLLAKYSRHRHRSGGPSQEDTTRRQLVKYLQVVSESQSILSALQFWQDMAKKLPTLYKLACKVLSVPASSAPVERIFSRGGIIMRPHRARLSAEMLSMLMFLKCNEDIL
;
A
#
# COMPACT_ATOMS: atom_id res chain seq x y z
N MET A 1 20.80 -40.92 13.68
CA MET A 1 21.00 -39.68 12.90
C MET A 1 19.91 -38.71 13.33
N SER A 2 20.21 -37.80 14.25
CA SER A 2 19.23 -36.87 14.82
C SER A 2 19.14 -35.64 13.93
N SER A 3 18.01 -35.46 13.25
CA SER A 3 17.78 -34.32 12.36
C SER A 3 17.16 -33.19 13.17
N ASN A 4 17.99 -32.21 13.57
CA ASN A 4 17.54 -31.00 14.25
C ASN A 4 16.85 -30.08 13.23
N SER A 5 15.51 -30.08 13.23
CA SER A 5 14.72 -29.09 12.52
C SER A 5 14.84 -27.75 13.24
N ALA A 6 15.65 -26.84 12.69
CA ALA A 6 15.72 -25.46 13.14
C ALA A 6 14.42 -24.74 12.73
N VAL A 7 13.46 -24.70 13.64
CA VAL A 7 12.30 -23.81 13.52
C VAL A 7 12.82 -22.38 13.68
N ILE A 8 12.82 -21.60 12.60
CA ILE A 8 13.01 -20.15 12.67
C ILE A 8 11.81 -19.58 13.42
N ARG A 9 11.90 -19.51 14.74
CA ARG A 9 10.96 -18.73 15.55
C ARG A 9 11.38 -17.27 15.41
N PHE A 10 10.66 -16.50 14.60
CA PHE A 10 10.53 -15.06 14.85
C PHE A 10 9.69 -14.88 16.12
N GLY A 11 10.29 -15.19 17.26
CA GLY A 11 9.69 -15.03 18.57
C GLY A 11 10.05 -13.66 19.10
N PHE A 12 9.16 -12.68 18.94
CA PHE A 12 9.21 -11.46 19.74
C PHE A 12 9.05 -11.86 21.21
N LYS A 13 10.00 -11.47 22.06
CA LYS A 13 10.03 -11.89 23.47
C LYS A 13 9.20 -10.96 24.35
N ASP A 14 9.05 -9.70 23.97
CA ASP A 14 8.39 -8.67 24.78
C ASP A 14 7.45 -7.77 23.95
N HIS A 15 6.37 -7.28 24.59
CA HIS A 15 5.42 -6.33 23.98
C HIS A 15 6.13 -5.07 23.42
N LYS A 16 7.18 -4.61 24.11
CA LYS A 16 7.99 -3.48 23.68
C LYS A 16 8.68 -3.74 22.35
N GLU A 17 9.23 -4.95 22.16
CA GLU A 17 9.93 -5.34 20.93
C GLU A 17 8.97 -5.37 19.72
N ILE A 18 7.72 -5.80 19.93
CA ILE A 18 6.67 -5.76 18.89
C ILE A 18 6.33 -4.31 18.50
N MET A 19 6.22 -3.43 19.49
CA MET A 19 5.89 -2.02 19.25
C MET A 19 7.02 -1.29 18.52
N ASP A 20 8.26 -1.54 18.93
CA ASP A 20 9.44 -0.98 18.27
C ASP A 20 9.55 -1.48 16.82
N ALA A 21 9.35 -2.78 16.58
CA ALA A 21 9.35 -3.34 15.23
C ALA A 21 8.24 -2.76 14.34
N LYS A 22 7.04 -2.51 14.89
CA LYS A 22 5.95 -1.83 14.18
C LYS A 22 6.29 -0.37 13.88
N ALA A 23 6.93 0.33 14.81
CA ALA A 23 7.36 1.71 14.61
C ALA A 23 8.39 1.80 13.48
N ASP A 24 9.40 0.93 13.48
CA ASP A 24 10.42 0.89 12.44
C ASP A 24 9.84 0.55 11.07
N LEU A 25 8.85 -0.35 11.02
CA LEU A 25 8.11 -0.65 9.78
C LEU A 25 7.38 0.58 9.25
N VAL A 26 6.68 1.32 10.12
CA VAL A 26 5.96 2.54 9.73
C VAL A 26 6.93 3.61 9.24
N ILE A 27 8.07 3.77 9.92
CA ILE A 27 9.11 4.74 9.53
C ILE A 27 9.65 4.39 8.14
N THR A 28 10.04 3.13 7.93
CA THR A 28 10.57 2.65 6.65
C THR A 28 9.58 2.91 5.51
N GLU A 29 8.31 2.59 5.71
CA GLU A 29 7.28 2.76 4.68
C GLU A 29 6.97 4.25 4.43
N ALA A 30 6.95 5.08 5.46
CA ALA A 30 6.72 6.52 5.34
C ALA A 30 7.86 7.22 4.60
N ASP A 31 9.11 6.80 4.84
CA ASP A 31 10.29 7.34 4.14
C ASP A 31 10.32 6.88 2.68
N ALA A 32 10.03 5.60 2.40
CA ALA A 32 9.89 5.10 1.05
C ALA A 32 8.79 5.82 0.26
N ASN A 33 7.68 6.14 0.93
CA ASN A 33 6.57 6.89 0.33
C ASN A 33 6.98 8.30 -0.12
N SER A 34 7.83 8.97 0.66
CA SER A 34 8.24 10.35 0.39
C SER A 34 9.15 10.50 -0.84
N LEU A 35 9.85 9.42 -1.22
CA LEU A 35 10.73 9.37 -2.39
C LEU A 35 10.00 9.05 -3.70
N SER A 36 8.71 8.70 -3.64
CA SER A 36 7.94 8.25 -4.81
C SER A 36 7.26 9.37 -5.62
N GLU A 37 7.39 10.64 -5.21
CA GLU A 37 6.68 11.77 -5.84
C GLU A 37 7.40 12.39 -7.05
N ASP A 38 8.57 11.91 -7.47
CA ASP A 38 9.35 12.49 -8.59
C ASP A 38 9.28 11.66 -9.89
N VAL A 39 8.07 11.25 -10.29
CA VAL A 39 7.81 10.66 -11.61
C VAL A 39 6.59 11.32 -12.24
N THR A 40 6.84 12.12 -13.28
CA THR A 40 5.85 12.71 -14.18
C THR A 40 5.00 11.64 -14.87
N PRO A 41 3.72 11.92 -15.19
CA PRO A 41 2.88 10.95 -15.89
C PRO A 41 3.17 11.01 -17.40
N HIS A 42 3.93 10.05 -17.91
CA HIS A 42 3.95 9.73 -19.35
C HIS A 42 3.50 8.28 -19.60
N THR A 43 2.28 8.20 -20.13
CA THR A 43 1.84 7.44 -21.32
C THR A 43 2.27 5.97 -21.48
N HIS A 44 1.23 5.14 -21.64
CA HIS A 44 1.15 3.80 -22.23
C HIS A 44 2.42 3.27 -22.94
N GLY A 45 2.89 2.12 -22.47
CA GLY A 45 3.81 1.24 -23.20
C GLY A 45 4.03 -0.06 -22.45
N ILE A 46 3.32 -1.11 -22.85
CA ILE A 46 3.77 -2.49 -22.64
C ILE A 46 5.07 -2.63 -23.41
N SER A 47 6.19 -2.77 -22.70
CA SER A 47 7.47 -3.16 -23.28
C SER A 47 8.06 -4.28 -22.45
N THR A 48 8.17 -5.41 -23.13
CA THR A 48 8.84 -6.65 -22.74
C THR A 48 10.34 -6.51 -22.99
N SER A 49 11.18 -6.84 -22.01
CA SER A 49 12.58 -7.27 -22.20
C SER A 49 13.04 -7.92 -20.88
N SER A 50 13.16 -9.25 -20.80
CA SER A 50 14.39 -10.04 -21.06
C SER A 50 15.50 -9.64 -20.09
N GLU A 51 15.57 -10.25 -18.91
CA GLU A 51 16.40 -11.45 -18.58
C GLU A 51 17.89 -11.10 -18.39
N GLU A 52 18.28 -10.82 -17.15
CA GLU A 52 19.62 -11.10 -16.63
C GLU A 52 19.45 -11.99 -15.39
N GLU A 53 20.09 -13.15 -15.42
CA GLU A 53 20.05 -14.20 -14.42
C GLU A 53 20.94 -13.81 -13.22
N GLU A 54 20.34 -13.57 -12.06
CA GLU A 54 21.04 -13.61 -10.77
C GLU A 54 20.26 -14.55 -9.84
N GLU A 55 20.91 -15.63 -9.40
CA GLU A 55 20.34 -16.74 -8.63
C GLU A 55 19.77 -16.25 -7.28
N VAL A 56 18.44 -16.32 -7.11
CA VAL A 56 17.78 -16.00 -5.83
C VAL A 56 17.24 -17.30 -5.21
N PRO A 57 17.54 -17.59 -3.92
CA PRO A 57 17.20 -18.87 -3.31
C PRO A 57 15.69 -19.12 -3.28
N ALA A 58 15.33 -20.35 -3.62
CA ALA A 58 13.95 -20.80 -3.75
C ALA A 58 13.17 -20.65 -2.43
N LYS A 59 11.99 -20.00 -2.54
CA LYS A 59 10.76 -20.10 -1.71
C LYS A 59 10.18 -18.77 -1.22
N VAL A 60 10.05 -17.77 -2.10
CA VAL A 60 9.09 -16.67 -1.89
C VAL A 60 8.21 -16.57 -3.14
N PRO A 61 6.87 -16.60 -3.03
CA PRO A 61 6.00 -16.32 -4.17
C PRO A 61 6.43 -15.00 -4.81
N ARG A 62 6.70 -15.01 -6.13
CA ARG A 62 7.20 -13.85 -6.89
C ARG A 62 6.37 -12.58 -6.67
N LEU A 63 5.11 -12.73 -6.28
CA LEU A 63 4.18 -11.64 -5.95
C LEU A 63 4.66 -10.75 -4.78
N LEU A 64 5.38 -11.33 -3.79
CA LEU A 64 5.86 -10.59 -2.61
C LEU A 64 7.38 -10.30 -2.65
N ALA A 65 8.10 -10.82 -3.64
CA ALA A 65 9.53 -10.59 -3.78
C ALA A 65 9.90 -9.10 -3.96
N LYS A 66 8.95 -8.27 -4.43
CA LYS A 66 9.13 -6.81 -4.51
C LYS A 66 9.07 -6.14 -3.14
N TYR A 67 8.28 -6.67 -2.20
CA TYR A 67 8.17 -6.13 -0.84
C TYR A 67 9.43 -6.41 -0.01
N SER A 68 10.05 -7.58 -0.15
CA SER A 68 11.31 -7.90 0.55
C SER A 68 12.49 -7.02 0.10
N ARG A 69 12.45 -6.48 -1.11
CA ARG A 69 13.50 -5.58 -1.66
C ARG A 69 13.49 -4.17 -1.06
N HIS A 70 12.45 -3.78 -0.33
CA HIS A 70 12.38 -2.47 0.31
C HIS A 70 13.17 -2.38 1.62
N ARG A 71 13.75 -3.50 2.10
CA ARG A 71 14.46 -3.56 3.39
C ARG A 71 15.83 -2.87 3.38
N HIS A 72 16.39 -2.52 2.22
CA HIS A 72 17.78 -2.01 2.11
C HIS A 72 17.93 -0.59 1.53
N ARG A 73 16.86 0.19 1.41
CA ARG A 73 16.97 1.59 0.93
C ARG A 73 16.92 2.54 2.13
N SER A 74 18.05 2.66 2.83
CA SER A 74 18.26 3.57 3.94
C SER A 74 18.09 5.03 3.49
N GLY A 75 17.01 5.67 3.97
CA GLY A 75 16.89 7.13 3.96
C GLY A 75 18.03 7.75 4.78
N GLY A 76 18.44 8.97 4.44
CA GLY A 76 19.45 9.67 5.23
C GLY A 76 18.95 9.91 6.66
N PRO A 77 19.84 9.94 7.67
CA PRO A 77 19.48 10.00 9.09
C PRO A 77 18.53 11.16 9.46
N SER A 78 18.62 12.29 8.74
CA SER A 78 17.77 13.48 8.95
C SER A 78 16.28 13.25 8.68
N GLN A 79 15.94 12.39 7.72
CA GLN A 79 14.55 12.12 7.32
C GLN A 79 13.89 11.12 8.27
N GLU A 80 14.60 10.05 8.61
CA GLU A 80 14.17 9.03 9.57
C GLU A 80 13.85 9.67 10.93
N ASP A 81 14.72 10.56 11.41
CA ASP A 81 14.52 11.33 12.64
C ASP A 81 13.26 12.21 12.59
N THR A 82 12.93 12.76 11.42
CA THR A 82 11.74 13.59 11.23
C THR A 82 10.46 12.75 11.25
N THR A 83 10.48 11.59 10.60
CA THR A 83 9.37 10.64 10.58
C THR A 83 9.13 10.05 11.97
N ARG A 84 10.19 9.69 12.69
CA ARG A 84 10.13 9.19 14.07
C ARG A 84 9.51 10.23 15.02
N ARG A 85 9.87 11.51 14.90
CA ARG A 85 9.24 12.61 15.66
C ARG A 85 7.74 12.73 15.38
N GLN A 86 7.32 12.62 14.12
CA GLN A 86 5.90 12.64 13.76
C GLN A 86 5.15 11.44 14.37
N LEU A 87 5.76 10.25 14.38
CA LEU A 87 5.17 9.05 14.95
C LEU A 87 4.96 9.16 16.45
N VAL A 88 5.96 9.64 17.19
CA VAL A 88 5.83 9.87 18.63
C VAL A 88 4.69 10.85 18.92
N LYS A 89 4.62 11.96 18.16
CA LYS A 89 3.55 12.95 18.31
C LYS A 89 2.15 12.36 18.00
N TYR A 90 2.04 11.53 16.97
CA TYR A 90 0.80 10.82 16.65
C TYR A 90 0.35 9.94 17.82
N LEU A 91 1.24 9.09 18.34
CA LEU A 91 0.93 8.18 19.44
C LEU A 91 0.49 8.93 20.70
N GLN A 92 1.13 10.07 21.00
CA GLN A 92 0.73 10.93 22.10
C GLN A 92 -0.71 11.46 21.91
N VAL A 93 -1.03 12.05 20.75
CA VAL A 93 -2.36 12.58 20.47
C VAL A 93 -3.43 11.49 20.55
N VAL A 94 -3.14 10.29 20.03
CA VAL A 94 -4.06 9.15 20.08
C VAL A 94 -4.25 8.66 21.52
N SER A 95 -3.21 8.69 22.35
CA SER A 95 -3.33 8.31 23.77
C SER A 95 -4.18 9.28 24.59
N GLU A 96 -4.15 10.57 24.24
CA GLU A 96 -4.91 11.63 24.91
C GLU A 96 -6.36 11.73 24.41
N SER A 97 -6.65 11.21 23.22
CA SER A 97 -7.96 11.31 22.57
C SER A 97 -8.81 10.06 22.84
N GLN A 98 -9.85 10.16 23.68
CA GLN A 98 -10.73 9.03 24.01
C GLN A 98 -11.67 8.59 22.87
N SER A 99 -11.81 9.35 21.78
CA SER A 99 -12.75 9.02 20.70
C SER A 99 -12.30 9.61 19.36
N ILE A 100 -11.70 8.79 18.50
CA ILE A 100 -11.52 9.12 17.09
C ILE A 100 -12.79 8.72 16.35
N LEU A 101 -13.73 9.67 16.19
CA LEU A 101 -15.02 9.42 15.53
C LEU A 101 -14.86 9.09 14.04
N SER A 102 -13.80 9.60 13.39
CA SER A 102 -13.49 9.32 11.98
C SER A 102 -11.99 9.41 11.73
N ALA A 103 -11.38 8.32 11.28
CA ALA A 103 -9.97 8.28 10.92
C ALA A 103 -9.65 9.25 9.77
N LEU A 104 -10.56 9.40 8.80
CA LEU A 104 -10.37 10.29 7.65
C LEU A 104 -10.31 11.76 8.09
N GLN A 105 -11.22 12.19 8.97
CA GLN A 105 -11.22 13.55 9.50
C GLN A 105 -9.97 13.82 10.34
N PHE A 106 -9.60 12.86 11.20
CA PHE A 106 -8.37 12.97 11.99
C PHE A 106 -7.14 13.22 11.13
N TRP A 107 -6.95 12.41 10.07
CA TRP A 107 -5.80 12.57 9.19
C TRP A 107 -5.85 13.87 8.41
N GLN A 108 -7.05 14.32 7.99
CA GLN A 108 -7.23 15.61 7.33
C GLN A 108 -6.80 16.79 8.22
N ASP A 109 -7.17 16.77 9.50
CA ASP A 109 -6.77 17.79 10.48
C ASP A 109 -5.27 17.75 10.82
N MET A 110 -4.67 16.56 10.75
CA MET A 110 -3.25 16.33 11.00
C MET A 110 -2.37 16.53 9.76
N ALA A 111 -2.93 16.77 8.57
CA ALA A 111 -2.21 16.84 7.31
C ALA A 111 -1.02 17.83 7.34
N LYS A 112 -1.20 19.00 7.94
CA LYS A 112 -0.14 20.01 8.09
C LYS A 112 0.84 19.69 9.23
N LYS A 113 0.40 18.97 10.25
CA LYS A 113 1.16 18.70 11.48
C LYS A 113 2.04 17.46 11.36
N LEU A 114 1.60 16.48 10.57
CA LEU A 114 2.22 15.17 10.36
C LEU A 114 2.28 14.85 8.86
N PRO A 115 2.95 15.67 8.02
CA PRO A 115 2.85 15.57 6.56
C PRO A 115 3.34 14.23 6.00
N THR A 116 4.38 13.64 6.59
CA THR A 116 4.94 12.35 6.12
C THR A 116 3.97 11.22 6.44
N LEU A 117 3.46 11.18 7.67
CA LEU A 117 2.51 10.16 8.09
C LEU A 117 1.14 10.32 7.44
N TYR A 118 0.71 11.55 7.16
CA TYR A 118 -0.54 11.82 6.44
C TYR A 118 -0.53 11.17 5.05
N LYS A 119 0.55 11.36 4.28
CA LYS A 119 0.69 10.72 2.96
C LYS A 119 0.63 9.20 3.06
N LEU A 120 1.27 8.61 4.08
CA LEU A 120 1.20 7.17 4.32
C LEU A 120 -0.23 6.74 4.69
N ALA A 121 -0.90 7.49 5.57
CA ALA A 121 -2.26 7.21 6.00
C ALA A 121 -3.25 7.26 4.84
N CYS A 122 -3.13 8.22 3.91
CA CYS A 122 -3.95 8.25 2.69
C CYS A 122 -3.79 6.98 1.85
N LYS A 123 -2.56 6.47 1.71
CA LYS A 123 -2.31 5.20 0.99
C LYS A 123 -2.95 4.02 1.71
N VAL A 124 -2.76 3.90 3.02
CA VAL A 124 -3.29 2.78 3.80
C VAL A 124 -4.83 2.80 3.85
N LEU A 125 -5.43 3.97 4.10
CA LEU A 125 -6.88 4.11 4.26
C LEU A 125 -7.67 4.05 2.93
N SER A 126 -7.00 4.23 1.79
CA SER A 126 -7.63 4.05 0.48
C SER A 126 -7.74 2.58 0.06
N VAL A 127 -7.06 1.66 0.75
CA VAL A 127 -7.16 0.23 0.48
C VAL A 127 -8.51 -0.28 0.99
N PRO A 128 -9.36 -0.87 0.13
CA PRO A 128 -10.60 -1.46 0.57
C PRO A 128 -10.33 -2.71 1.42
N ALA A 129 -11.13 -2.92 2.46
CA ALA A 129 -11.01 -4.09 3.34
C ALA A 129 -11.41 -5.42 2.66
N SER A 130 -12.01 -5.38 1.46
CA SER A 130 -12.47 -6.57 0.72
C SER A 130 -12.47 -6.35 -0.79
N SER A 131 -12.67 -7.42 -1.55
CA SER A 131 -12.86 -7.42 -3.02
C SER A 131 -14.23 -6.91 -3.47
N ALA A 132 -15.18 -6.66 -2.56
CA ALA A 132 -16.55 -6.28 -2.88
C ALA A 132 -16.68 -5.08 -3.86
N PRO A 133 -15.84 -4.02 -3.78
CA PRO A 133 -15.87 -2.94 -4.78
C PRO A 133 -15.55 -3.43 -6.21
N VAL A 134 -14.58 -4.33 -6.34
CA VAL A 134 -14.17 -4.91 -7.62
C VAL A 134 -15.25 -5.84 -8.17
N GLU A 135 -15.85 -6.66 -7.32
CA GLU A 135 -16.97 -7.53 -7.70
C GLU A 135 -18.18 -6.71 -8.19
N ARG A 136 -18.45 -5.57 -7.56
CA ARG A 136 -19.51 -4.64 -8.00
C ARG A 136 -19.23 -4.09 -9.41
N ILE A 137 -17.97 -3.76 -9.70
CA ILE A 137 -17.54 -3.33 -11.05
C ILE A 137 -17.77 -4.47 -12.05
N PHE A 138 -17.36 -5.71 -11.73
CA PHE A 138 -17.57 -6.84 -12.63
C PHE A 138 -19.05 -7.20 -12.84
N SER A 139 -19.87 -7.09 -11.80
CA SER A 139 -21.32 -7.27 -11.91
C SER A 139 -21.93 -6.25 -12.88
N ARG A 140 -21.55 -4.96 -12.77
CA ARG A 140 -21.94 -3.92 -13.74
C ARG A 140 -21.43 -4.25 -15.15
N GLY A 141 -20.20 -4.72 -15.29
CA GLY A 141 -19.64 -5.16 -16.56
C GLY A 141 -20.44 -6.30 -17.20
N GLY A 142 -20.87 -7.28 -16.41
CA GLY A 142 -21.73 -8.38 -16.88
C GLY A 142 -23.07 -7.88 -17.44
N ILE A 143 -23.63 -6.80 -16.88
CA ILE A 143 -24.85 -6.18 -17.41
C ILE A 143 -24.58 -5.49 -18.76
N ILE A 144 -23.41 -4.87 -18.94
CA ILE A 144 -23.03 -4.21 -20.20
C ILE A 144 -22.72 -5.25 -21.29
N MET A 145 -22.11 -6.37 -20.95
CA MET A 145 -21.71 -7.45 -21.87
C MET A 145 -22.85 -8.45 -22.18
N ARG A 146 -24.12 -8.06 -22.07
CA ARG A 146 -25.24 -8.97 -22.38
C ARG A 146 -25.14 -9.56 -23.80
N PRO A 147 -25.69 -10.78 -24.04
CA PRO A 147 -25.52 -11.49 -25.32
C PRO A 147 -25.92 -10.71 -26.58
N HIS A 148 -26.91 -9.81 -26.48
CA HIS A 148 -27.35 -8.96 -27.59
C HIS A 148 -26.37 -7.81 -27.92
N ARG A 149 -25.33 -7.61 -27.11
CA ARG A 149 -24.25 -6.62 -27.30
C ARG A 149 -22.91 -7.27 -27.65
N ALA A 150 -22.93 -8.47 -28.25
CA ALA A 150 -21.75 -9.27 -28.56
C ALA A 150 -20.71 -8.63 -29.53
N ARG A 151 -20.99 -7.44 -30.08
CA ARG A 151 -20.08 -6.69 -30.97
C ARG A 151 -19.30 -5.57 -30.25
N LEU A 152 -19.39 -5.47 -28.92
CA LEU A 152 -18.62 -4.49 -28.15
C LEU A 152 -17.13 -4.82 -28.19
N SER A 153 -16.30 -3.86 -28.62
CA SER A 153 -14.86 -3.96 -28.46
C SER A 153 -14.46 -3.80 -26.99
N ALA A 154 -13.29 -4.31 -26.62
CA ALA A 154 -12.74 -4.15 -25.27
C ALA A 154 -12.55 -2.67 -24.89
N GLU A 155 -12.13 -1.84 -25.85
CA GLU A 155 -11.98 -0.39 -25.68
C GLU A 155 -13.32 0.29 -25.37
N MET A 156 -14.35 0.00 -26.16
CA MET A 156 -15.69 0.55 -25.95
C MET A 156 -16.27 0.10 -24.59
N LEU A 157 -16.08 -1.17 -24.22
CA LEU A 157 -16.47 -1.67 -22.90
C LEU A 157 -15.77 -0.90 -21.77
N SER A 158 -14.46 -0.67 -21.89
CA SER A 158 -13.69 0.10 -20.90
C SER A 158 -14.22 1.52 -20.74
N MET A 159 -14.53 2.22 -21.85
CA MET A 159 -15.14 3.55 -21.80
C MET A 159 -16.52 3.53 -21.14
N LEU A 160 -17.39 2.58 -21.52
CA LEU A 160 -18.72 2.45 -20.93
C LEU A 160 -18.63 2.14 -19.43
N MET A 161 -17.70 1.29 -19.03
CA MET A 161 -17.42 0.99 -17.62
C MET A 161 -16.93 2.23 -16.87
N PHE A 162 -16.01 2.99 -17.45
CA PHE A 162 -15.53 4.23 -16.87
C PHE A 162 -16.67 5.21 -16.63
N LEU A 163 -17.49 5.49 -17.65
CA LEU A 163 -18.64 6.38 -17.52
C LEU A 163 -19.63 5.87 -16.47
N LYS A 164 -19.96 4.57 -16.49
CA LYS A 164 -20.96 4.00 -15.58
C LYS A 164 -20.49 3.89 -14.13
N CYS A 165 -19.20 3.72 -13.90
CA CYS A 165 -18.63 3.62 -12.55
C CYS A 165 -18.37 4.99 -11.91
N ASN A 166 -18.29 6.06 -12.71
CA ASN A 166 -18.01 7.42 -12.23
C ASN A 166 -19.17 8.40 -12.45
N GLU A 167 -20.36 7.90 -12.77
CA GLU A 167 -21.57 8.71 -13.04
C GLU A 167 -21.93 9.69 -11.92
N ASP A 168 -21.63 9.35 -10.66
CA ASP A 168 -21.94 10.21 -9.51
C ASP A 168 -20.90 11.34 -9.29
N ILE A 169 -19.77 11.30 -10.00
CA ILE A 169 -18.61 12.20 -9.81
C ILE A 169 -18.38 13.09 -11.05
N LEU A 170 -18.98 12.73 -12.20
CA LEU A 170 -18.91 13.44 -13.49
C LEU A 170 -20.16 14.30 -13.72
#